data_AF-A0A1F6R949-F1
#
_entry.id   AF-A0A1F6R949-F1
#
_cell.length_a   1.000
_cell.length_b   1.000
_cell.length_c   1.000
_cell.angle_alpha   90.00
_cell.angle_beta   90.00
_cell.angle_gamma   90.00
#
_symmetry.space_group_name_H-M   'P 1'
#
loop_
_entity.id
_entity.type
_entity.pdbx_description
1 polymer ?
#
loop_
_entity_poly.entity_id
_entity_poly.type
_entity_poly.pdbx_seq_one_letter_code
_entity_poly.pdbx_strand_id
1 'polypeptide(L)'
;MIEQLKEIIKKSKLSEEDKKFWEERIKNMPEEMIPVLEILFQSSEKNITLVTELTKEKIAAAGDPEKLEKILKKEKELLQKALE
;
A
#
# COMPACT_ATOMS: atom_id res chain seq x y z
N MET A 1 -3.09 -14.46 8.36
CA MET A 1 -3.33 -13.17 7.67
C MET A 1 -2.02 -12.57 7.19
N ILE A 2 -1.09 -12.12 8.05
CA ILE A 2 0.23 -11.58 7.60
C ILE A 2 0.97 -12.43 6.55
N GLU A 3 0.94 -13.76 6.64
CA GLU A 3 1.65 -14.64 5.71
C GLU A 3 1.17 -14.52 4.26
N GLN A 4 -0.14 -14.34 4.03
CA GLN A 4 -0.70 -14.17 2.69
C GLN A 4 -0.25 -12.84 2.08
N LEU A 5 -0.33 -11.75 2.83
CA LEU A 5 0.20 -10.44 2.40
C LEU A 5 1.69 -10.52 2.03
N LYS A 6 2.51 -11.20 2.86
CA LYS A 6 3.94 -11.40 2.57
C LYS A 6 4.16 -12.22 1.29
N GLU A 7 3.38 -13.27 1.06
CA GLU A 7 3.44 -14.04 -0.18
C GLU A 7 3.08 -13.20 -1.41
N ILE A 8 2.06 -12.36 -1.32
CA ILE A 8 1.65 -11.46 -2.41
C ILE A 8 2.81 -10.50 -2.75
N ILE A 9 3.41 -9.86 -1.75
CA ILE A 9 4.56 -8.97 -1.95
C ILE A 9 5.74 -9.73 -2.58
N LYS A 10 6.05 -10.93 -2.09
CA LYS A 10 7.15 -11.74 -2.61
C LYS A 10 6.97 -12.12 -4.08
N LYS A 11 5.74 -12.44 -4.48
CA LYS A 11 5.37 -12.82 -5.86
C LYS A 11 5.18 -11.62 -6.79
N SER A 12 5.04 -10.42 -6.24
CA SER A 12 4.86 -9.20 -7.02
C SER A 12 6.12 -8.78 -7.80
N LYS A 13 5.93 -7.95 -8.82
CA LYS A 13 6.99 -7.28 -9.59
C LYS A 13 7.56 -6.03 -8.91
N LEU A 14 7.28 -5.82 -7.63
CA LEU A 14 7.92 -4.77 -6.84
C LEU A 14 9.44 -4.92 -6.89
N SER A 15 10.15 -3.78 -6.78
CA SER A 15 11.60 -3.80 -6.63
C SER A 15 11.99 -4.47 -5.31
N GLU A 16 13.23 -4.96 -5.22
CA GLU A 16 13.73 -5.54 -3.96
C GLU A 16 13.76 -4.51 -2.82
N GLU A 17 13.90 -3.22 -3.14
CA GLU A 17 13.77 -2.14 -2.16
C GLU A 17 12.33 -2.02 -1.64
N ASP A 18 11.34 -2.05 -2.53
CA ASP A 18 9.92 -1.96 -2.16
C ASP A 18 9.45 -3.17 -1.35
N LYS A 19 9.95 -4.37 -1.68
CA LYS A 19 9.64 -5.58 -0.89
C LYS A 19 10.18 -5.45 0.53
N LYS A 20 11.42 -4.97 0.69
CA LYS A 20 12.00 -4.71 2.02
C LYS A 20 11.23 -3.64 2.78
N PHE A 21 10.86 -2.56 2.10
CA PHE A 21 10.02 -1.50 2.67
C PHE A 21 8.72 -2.07 3.27
N TRP A 22 8.02 -2.95 2.55
CA TRP A 22 6.82 -3.59 3.05
C TRP A 22 7.08 -4.60 4.16
N GLU A 23 8.16 -5.39 4.09
CA GLU A 23 8.54 -6.30 5.16
C GLU A 23 8.77 -5.58 6.49
N GLU A 24 9.37 -4.39 6.46
CA GLU A 24 9.56 -3.56 7.66
C GLU A 24 8.25 -2.91 8.11
N ARG A 25 7.42 -2.45 7.16
CA ARG A 25 6.14 -1.81 7.50
C ARG A 25 5.14 -2.75 8.11
N ILE A 26 5.00 -3.96 7.57
CA ILE A 26 4.06 -4.97 8.06
C ILE A 26 4.36 -5.37 9.51
N LYS A 27 5.63 -5.35 9.95
CA LYS A 27 6.00 -5.64 11.34
C LYS A 27 5.39 -4.66 12.35
N ASN A 28 5.16 -3.42 11.93
CA ASN A 28 4.70 -2.33 12.80
C ASN A 28 3.29 -1.84 12.41
N MET A 29 2.58 -2.59 11.57
CA MET A 29 1.28 -2.21 11.06
C MET A 29 0.16 -2.74 11.97
N PRO A 30 -0.90 -1.95 12.22
CA PRO A 30 -2.10 -2.46 12.88
C PRO A 30 -2.70 -3.65 12.12
N GLU A 31 -3.10 -4.71 12.83
CA GLU A 31 -3.60 -5.93 12.19
C GLU A 31 -4.86 -5.69 11.35
N GLU A 32 -5.68 -4.71 11.74
CA GLU A 32 -6.87 -4.25 11.03
C GLU A 32 -6.60 -3.75 9.61
N MET A 33 -5.37 -3.31 9.32
CA MET A 33 -4.97 -2.81 7.99
C MET A 33 -4.57 -3.94 7.04
N ILE A 34 -4.27 -5.13 7.56
CA ILE A 34 -3.78 -6.26 6.75
C ILE A 34 -4.83 -6.70 5.73
N PRO A 35 -6.11 -6.95 6.08
CA PRO A 35 -7.11 -7.39 5.12
C PRO A 35 -7.34 -6.35 4.00
N VAL A 36 -7.24 -5.05 4.33
CA VAL A 36 -7.39 -3.96 3.35
C VAL A 36 -6.25 -4.01 2.33
N LEU A 37 -5.01 -4.20 2.78
CA LEU A 37 -3.87 -4.33 1.88
C LEU A 37 -3.92 -5.61 1.05
N GLU A 38 -4.39 -6.72 1.61
CA GLU A 38 -4.57 -7.97 0.87
C GLU A 38 -5.54 -7.79 -0.29
N ILE A 39 -6.71 -7.17 -0.04
CA ILE A 39 -7.68 -6.85 -1.10
C ILE A 39 -7.02 -5.97 -2.16
N LEU A 40 -6.39 -4.87 -1.75
CA LEU A 40 -5.76 -3.94 -2.69
C LEU A 40 -4.69 -4.60 -3.56
N PHE A 41 -3.85 -5.47 -2.98
CA PHE A 41 -2.75 -6.11 -3.69
C PHE A 41 -3.21 -7.29 -4.55
N GLN A 42 -4.28 -7.98 -4.17
CA GLN A 42 -4.85 -9.07 -4.96
C GLN A 42 -5.64 -8.55 -6.17
N SER A 43 -6.30 -7.38 -6.07
CA SER A 43 -7.12 -6.85 -7.16
C SER A 43 -6.33 -6.56 -8.44
N SER A 44 -5.06 -6.14 -8.35
CA SER A 44 -4.20 -5.93 -9.53
C SER A 44 -2.72 -5.74 -9.18
N GLU A 45 -1.81 -6.23 -10.03
CA GLU A 45 -0.37 -5.86 -9.98
C GLU A 45 -0.15 -4.34 -10.08
N LYS A 46 -1.01 -3.59 -10.77
CA LYS A 46 -0.89 -2.13 -10.81
C LYS A 46 -1.21 -1.49 -9.47
N ASN A 47 -2.10 -2.10 -8.69
CA ASN A 47 -2.53 -1.56 -7.41
C ASN A 47 -1.42 -1.69 -6.36
N ILE A 48 -0.68 -2.80 -6.33
CA ILE A 48 0.43 -2.94 -5.36
C ILE A 48 1.52 -1.88 -5.59
N THR A 49 1.90 -1.60 -6.85
CA THR A 49 2.87 -0.54 -7.17
C THR A 49 2.34 0.83 -6.74
N LEU A 50 1.09 1.15 -7.12
CA LEU A 50 0.50 2.46 -6.83
C LEU A 50 0.27 2.68 -5.33
N VAL A 51 -0.16 1.66 -4.58
CA VAL A 51 -0.28 1.74 -3.12
C VAL A 51 1.09 1.91 -2.46
N THR A 52 2.13 1.27 -3.00
CA THR A 52 3.52 1.46 -2.53
C THR A 52 3.96 2.92 -2.72
N GLU A 53 3.76 3.48 -3.92
CA GLU A 53 4.09 4.88 -4.21
C GLU A 53 3.31 5.85 -3.32
N LEU A 54 1.99 5.70 -3.22
CA LEU A 54 1.14 6.54 -2.37
C LEU A 54 1.55 6.46 -0.89
N THR A 55 1.99 5.28 -0.43
CA THR A 55 2.46 5.11 0.95
C THR A 55 3.79 5.84 1.17
N LYS A 56 4.73 5.74 0.22
CA LYS A 56 6.00 6.49 0.27
C LYS A 56 5.75 8.01 0.19
N GLU A 57 4.85 8.46 -0.70
CA GLU A 57 4.46 9.87 -0.81
C GLU A 57 3.83 10.38 0.50
N LYS A 58 2.96 9.60 1.16
CA LYS A 58 2.36 9.97 2.46
C LYS A 58 3.41 10.15 3.54
N ILE A 59 4.41 9.27 3.59
CA ILE A 59 5.51 9.38 4.55
C ILE A 59 6.36 10.63 4.25
N ALA A 60 6.64 10.90 2.98
CA ALA A 60 7.42 12.08 2.57
C ALA A 60 6.67 13.40 2.78
N ALA A 61 5.34 13.38 2.68
CA ALA A 61 4.46 14.53 2.91
C ALA A 61 4.12 14.73 4.40
N ALA A 62 4.71 13.96 5.32
CA ALA A 62 4.50 14.13 6.74
C ALA A 62 4.89 15.57 7.17
N GLY A 63 3.90 16.36 7.57
CA GLY A 63 4.06 17.78 7.90
C GLY A 63 3.62 18.77 6.83
N ASP A 64 3.10 18.31 5.68
CA ASP A 64 2.53 19.14 4.61
C ASP A 64 1.05 18.75 4.39
N PRO A 65 0.11 19.41 5.09
CA PRO A 65 -1.31 19.06 5.05
C PRO A 65 -1.93 19.12 3.64
N GLU A 66 -1.52 20.08 2.82
CA GLU A 66 -2.05 20.24 1.45
C GLU A 66 -1.60 19.09 0.54
N LYS A 67 -0.35 18.63 0.68
CA LYS A 67 0.10 17.43 -0.05
C LYS A 67 -0.59 16.18 0.46
N LEU A 68 -0.75 16.04 1.78
CA LEU A 68 -1.46 14.90 2.36
C LEU A 68 -2.90 14.80 1.86
N GLU A 69 -3.64 15.92 1.77
CA GLU A 69 -5.00 15.93 1.23
C GLU A 69 -5.05 15.43 -0.22
N LYS A 70 -4.13 15.88 -1.06
CA LYS A 70 -4.03 15.43 -2.47
C LYS A 70 -3.75 13.93 -2.57
N ILE A 71 -2.89 13.40 -1.70
CA ILE A 71 -2.55 11.97 -1.70
C ILE A 71 -3.73 11.13 -1.23
N LEU A 72 -4.43 11.56 -0.16
CA LEU A 72 -5.63 10.89 0.35
C LEU A 72 -6.76 10.85 -0.69
N LYS A 73 -6.91 11.91 -1.49
CA LYS A 73 -7.90 11.93 -2.58
C LYS A 73 -7.61 10.86 -3.63
N LYS A 74 -6.35 10.75 -4.08
CA LYS A 74 -5.94 9.70 -5.03
C LYS A 74 -6.17 8.30 -4.48
N GLU A 75 -5.89 8.10 -3.19
CA GLU A 75 -6.06 6.82 -2.52
C GLU A 75 -7.55 6.43 -2.40
N LYS A 76 -8.42 7.40 -2.13
CA LYS A 76 -9.87 7.19 -2.12
C LYS A 76 -10.40 6.77 -3.49
N GLU A 77 -9.96 7.41 -4.56
CA GLU A 77 -10.34 7.03 -5.93
C GLU A 77 -9.87 5.62 -6.29
N LEU A 78 -8.69 5.23 -5.81
CA LEU A 78 -8.16 3.88 -6.01
C LEU A 78 -8.97 2.82 -5.26
N LEU A 79 -9.29 3.09 -3.99
CA LEU A 79 -10.12 2.21 -3.16
C LEU A 79 -11.50 2.01 -3.78
N GLN A 80 -12.13 3.07 -4.30
CA GLN A 80 -13.42 2.96 -4.98
C GLN A 80 -13.33 2.01 -6.19
N LYS A 81 -12.33 2.19 -7.06
CA LYS A 81 -12.13 1.30 -8.23
C LYS A 81 -11.77 -0.14 -7.88
N ALA A 82 -11.18 -0.38 -6.71
CA ALA A 82 -10.82 -1.72 -6.27
C ALA A 82 -11.99 -2.48 -5.61
N LEU A 83 -13.07 -1.77 -5.23
CA LEU A 83 -14.27 -2.29 -4.58
C LEU A 83 -15.50 -2.37 -5.50
N GLU A 84 -15.42 -1.80 -6.71
CA GLU A 84 -16.38 -1.98 -7.81
C GLU A 84 -16.09 -3.27 -8.60
#